data_AF-A0A6I7Q621-F1
#
_entry.id   AF-A0A6I7Q621-F1
#
_cell.length_a   1.000
_cell.length_b   1.000
_cell.length_c   1.000
_cell.angle_alpha   90.00
_cell.angle_beta   90.00
_cell.angle_gamma   90.00
#
_symmetry.space_group_name_H-M   'P 1'
#
loop_
_entity.id
_entity.type
_entity.pdbx_description
1 polymer ?
#
loop_
_entity_poly.entity_id
_entity_poly.type
_entity_poly.pdbx_seq_one_letter_code
_entity_poly.pdbx_strand_id
1 'polypeptide(L)' 'MKAIELEATVEQHAIRLPDSIPNGTQLRVLLLLEDSAVPSSQTADLKRLLAGLTEGLTLEDLERQQDDGRGDPEWAS' A
#
# COMPACT_ATOMS: atom_id res chain seq x y z
N MET A 1 8.70 -14.78 -10.06
CA MET A 1 8.91 -13.58 -9.23
C MET A 1 8.76 -14.00 -7.77
N LYS A 2 9.54 -13.43 -6.84
CA LYS A 2 9.42 -13.69 -5.40
C LYS A 2 8.99 -12.39 -4.72
N ALA A 3 7.99 -12.45 -3.87
CA ALA A 3 7.50 -11.31 -3.09
C ALA A 3 7.65 -11.61 -1.60
N ILE A 4 7.89 -10.55 -0.82
CA ILE A 4 7.88 -10.60 0.65
C ILE A 4 6.76 -9.66 1.09
N GLU A 5 5.91 -10.14 1.99
CA GLU A 5 4.85 -9.35 2.61
C GLU A 5 5.25 -9.02 4.04
N LEU A 6 5.03 -7.77 4.43
CA LEU A 6 5.39 -7.24 5.74
C LEU A 6 4.17 -6.50 6.27
N GLU A 7 3.77 -6.80 7.50
CA GLU A 7 2.77 -6.05 8.24
C GLU A 7 3.48 -5.17 9.27
N ALA A 8 3.11 -3.89 9.32
CA ALA A 8 3.71 -2.92 10.23
C ALA A 8 2.63 -1.99 10.78
N THR A 9 2.71 -1.67 12.07
CA THR A 9 1.93 -0.60 12.67
C THR A 9 2.60 0.73 12.39
N VAL A 10 1.81 1.73 12.00
CA VAL A 10 2.31 3.09 11.77
C VAL A 10 2.76 3.70 13.10
N GLU A 11 4.02 4.13 13.15
CA GLU A 11 4.56 4.91 14.27
C GLU A 11 5.03 6.27 13.77
N GLN A 12 4.63 7.35 14.45
CA GLN A 12 4.99 8.73 14.06
C GLN A 12 4.69 9.07 12.59
N HIS A 13 3.59 8.54 12.05
CA HIS A 13 3.19 8.71 10.64
C HIS A 13 4.20 8.13 9.62
N ALA A 14 4.99 7.13 10.01
CA ALA A 14 5.96 6.47 9.15
C ALA A 14 5.87 4.94 9.19
N ILE A 15 6.15 4.32 8.05
CA ILE A 15 6.47 2.89 7.93
C ILE A 15 7.95 2.82 7.57
N ARG A 16 8.75 2.14 8.40
CA ARG A 16 10.20 2.04 8.19
C ARG A 16 10.52 0.82 7.34
N LEU A 17 11.22 1.05 6.24
CA LEU A 17 11.81 -0.01 5.44
C LEU A 17 13.25 -0.28 5.90
N PRO A 18 13.77 -1.51 5.76
CA PRO A 18 15.17 -1.79 6.03
C PRO A 18 16.12 -0.96 5.15
N ASP A 19 17.20 -0.44 5.74
CA ASP A 19 18.22 0.35 5.02
C ASP A 19 18.96 -0.47 3.95
N SER A 20 18.84 -1.80 3.98
CA SER A 20 19.53 -2.73 3.09
C SER A 20 18.75 -3.09 1.83
N ILE A 21 17.68 -2.37 1.48
CA ILE A 21 16.93 -2.62 0.23
C ILE A 21 17.79 -2.18 -0.98
N PRO A 22 18.10 -3.07 -1.93
CA PRO A 22 18.87 -2.71 -3.11
C PRO A 22 18.15 -1.67 -3.99
N ASN A 23 18.92 -0.77 -4.60
CA ASN A 23 18.41 0.19 -5.57
C ASN A 23 17.68 -0.52 -6.74
N GLY A 24 16.53 0.01 -7.14
CA GLY A 24 15.71 -0.59 -8.19
C GLY A 24 14.79 -1.71 -7.70
N THR A 25 14.76 -2.01 -6.40
CA THR A 25 13.75 -2.92 -5.83
C THR A 25 12.36 -2.32 -6.00
N GLN A 26 11.46 -3.05 -6.65
CA GLN A 26 10.06 -2.66 -6.76
C GLN A 26 9.35 -2.91 -5.42
N LEU A 27 8.76 -1.86 -4.86
CA LEU A 27 7.99 -1.91 -3.63
C LEU A 27 6.52 -1.64 -3.94
N ARG A 28 5.65 -2.43 -3.35
CA ARG A 28 4.19 -2.24 -3.41
C ARG A 28 3.69 -2.04 -2.00
N VAL A 29 3.08 -0.89 -1.74
CA VAL A 29 2.39 -0.61 -0.48
C VAL A 29 0.90 -0.86 -0.70
N LEU A 30 0.31 -1.72 0.12
CA LEU A 30 -1.12 -1.98 0.16
C LEU A 30 -1.67 -1.40 1.46
N LEU A 31 -2.71 -0.57 1.37
CA LEU A 31 -3.41 -0.02 2.52
C LEU A 31 -4.77 -0.69 2.61
N LEU A 32 -4.97 -1.49 3.66
CA LEU A 32 -6.25 -2.12 3.97
C LEU A 32 -7.01 -1.20 4.92
N LEU A 33 -8.26 -0.89 4.58
CA LEU A 33 -9.16 -0.03 5.33
C LEU A 33 -10.42 -0.84 5.65
N GLU A 34 -10.95 -0.71 6.85
CA GLU A 34 -12.23 -1.36 7.17
C GLU A 34 -13.37 -0.73 6.35
N ASP A 35 -14.33 -1.54 5.89
CA ASP A 35 -15.48 -1.10 5.09
C ASP A 35 -16.31 0.00 5.76
N SER A 36 -16.27 0.10 7.10
CA SER A 36 -16.97 1.13 7.85
C SER A 36 -16.31 2.51 7.77
N ALA A 37 -15.04 2.57 7.33
CA ALA A 37 -14.19 3.74 7.52
C ALA A 37 -14.18 4.72 6.34
N VAL A 38 -14.52 4.29 5.11
CA VAL A 38 -14.31 5.13 3.93
C VAL A 38 -15.41 4.93 2.86
N PRO A 39 -16.26 5.93 2.58
CA PRO A 39 -17.10 5.94 1.39
C PRO A 39 -16.23 5.82 0.14
N SER A 40 -16.64 5.05 -0.86
CA SER A 40 -15.86 4.78 -2.08
C SER A 40 -15.33 6.03 -2.80
N SER A 41 -15.99 7.19 -2.65
CA SER A 41 -15.50 8.48 -3.14
C SER A 41 -14.26 9.01 -2.41
N GLN A 42 -14.12 8.75 -1.11
CA GLN A 42 -12.98 9.18 -0.29
C GLN A 42 -11.73 8.31 -0.53
N THR A 43 -11.90 7.06 -0.97
CA THR A 43 -10.77 6.17 -1.32
C THR A 43 -9.97 6.72 -2.52
N ALA A 44 -10.67 7.24 -3.54
CA ALA A 44 -10.03 7.87 -4.70
C ALA A 44 -9.26 9.14 -4.30
N ASP A 45 -9.82 9.94 -3.39
CA ASP A 45 -9.16 11.14 -2.88
C ASP A 45 -7.95 10.80 -2.00
N LEU A 46 -8.03 9.75 -1.17
CA LEU A 46 -6.88 9.27 -0.40
C LEU A 46 -5.74 8.78 -1.31
N LYS A 47 -6.06 8.03 -2.37
CA LYS A 47 -5.06 7.58 -3.35
C LYS A 47 -4.36 8.78 -4.02
N ARG A 48 -5.11 9.84 -4.36
CA ARG A 48 -4.55 11.10 -4.89
C ARG A 48 -3.70 11.86 -3.86
N LEU A 49 -4.12 11.90 -2.60
CA LEU A 49 -3.36 12.54 -1.52
C LEU A 49 -2.01 11.85 -1.31
N LEU A 50 -2.01 10.51 -1.25
CA LEU A 50 -0.78 9.71 -1.10
C LEU A 50 0.14 9.85 -2.31
N ALA A 51 -0.43 9.90 -3.51
CA ALA A 51 0.32 10.20 -4.74
C ALA A 51 1.01 11.56 -4.71
N GLY A 52 0.33 12.59 -4.20
CA GLY A 52 0.91 13.94 -4.09
C GLY A 52 2.07 14.07 -3.10
N LEU A 53 2.20 13.12 -2.16
CA LEU A 53 3.27 13.10 -1.15
C LEU A 53 4.43 12.16 -1.50
N THR A 54 4.27 11.29 -2.50
CA THR A 54 5.22 10.21 -2.79
C THR A 54 6.00 10.53 -4.07
N GLU A 55 7.31 10.74 -3.95
CA GLU A 55 8.18 10.85 -5.12
C GLU A 55 8.22 9.54 -5.92
N GLY A 56 8.13 9.64 -7.25
CA GLY A 56 8.18 8.48 -8.15
C GLY A 56 6.84 7.77 -8.39
N LEU A 57 5.75 8.27 -7.81
CA LEU A 57 4.41 7.77 -8.11
C LEU A 57 3.88 8.39 -9.41
N THR A 58 3.39 7.55 -10.31
CA THR A 58 2.96 7.88 -11.68
C THR A 58 1.43 7.88 -11.80
N LEU A 59 0.90 8.42 -12.89
CA LEU A 59 -0.53 8.35 -13.21
C LEU A 59 -1.03 6.90 -13.34
N GLU A 60 -0.18 6.00 -13.82
CA GLU A 60 -0.51 4.58 -13.94
C GLU A 60 -0.76 3.94 -12.56
N ASP A 61 -0.01 4.34 -11.53
CA ASP A 61 -0.19 3.87 -10.16
C ASP A 61 -1.58 4.28 -9.60
N LEU A 62 -2.10 5.45 -10.02
CA LEU A 62 -3.44 5.92 -9.68
C LEU A 62 -4.56 5.14 -10.37
N GLU A 63 -4.31 4.65 -11.59
CA GLU A 63 -5.29 3.88 -12.37
C GLU A 63 -5.31 2.38 -12.01
N ARG A 64 -4.32 1.88 -11.26
CA ARG A 64 -4.33 0.48 -10.80
C ARG A 64 -5.63 0.14 -10.08
N GLN A 65 -6.21 -0.99 -10.47
CA GLN A 65 -7.41 -1.55 -9.86
C GLN A 65 -7.21 -1.68 -8.35
N GLN A 66 -8.27 -1.38 -7.60
CA GLN A 66 -8.30 -1.62 -6.17
C GLN A 66 -8.03 -3.11 -5.92
N ASP A 67 -7.10 -3.37 -5.01
CA ASP A 67 -6.77 -4.71 -4.54
C ASP A 67 -7.25 -4.78 -3.10
N ASP A 68 -8.21 -5.64 -2.84
CA ASP A 68 -8.78 -5.85 -1.50
C ASP A 68 -7.90 -6.79 -0.65
N GLY A 69 -6.69 -7.09 -1.13
CA GLY A 69 -5.79 -8.05 -0.53
C GLY A 69 -6.14 -9.48 -0.94
N ARG A 70 -5.46 -10.45 -0.32
CA ARG A 70 -5.84 -11.86 -0.45
C ARG A 70 -6.97 -12.13 0.53
N GLY A 71 -8.12 -12.54 0.01
CA GLY A 71 -9.20 -13.09 0.85
C GLY A 71 -8.68 -14.32 1.58
N ASP A 72 -8.74 -14.28 2.91
CA ASP A 72 -8.15 -15.19 3.90
C ASP A 72 -6.64 -15.52 3.70
N PRO A 73 -5.77 -15.20 4.67
CA PRO A 73 -4.41 -15.70 4.63
C PRO A 73 -4.44 -17.23 4.82
N GLU A 74 -4.13 -17.98 3.76
CA GLU A 74 -3.92 -19.45 3.82
C GLU A 74 -2.82 -19.86 4.84
N TRP A 75 -2.10 -18.91 5.43
CA TRP A 75 -1.10 -19.12 6.48
C TRP A 75 -1.65 -19.09 7.92
N ALA A 76 -2.94 -18.85 8.10
CA ALA A 76 -3.61 -18.94 9.41
C ALA A 76 -4.15 -20.35 9.72
N SER A 77 -3.50 -21.40 9.17
CA SER A 77 -3.78 -22.81 9.48
C SER A 77 -2.61 -23.51 10.17
#